data_AF-A0A7G2JXP9-F1
#
_entry.id   AF-A0A7G2JXP9-F1
#
_cell.length_a   1.000
_cell.length_b   1.000
_cell.length_c   1.000
_cell.angle_alpha   90.00
_cell.angle_beta   90.00
_cell.angle_gamma   90.00
#
_symmetry.space_group_name_H-M   'P 1'
#
loop_
_entity.id
_entity.type
_entity.pdbx_description
1 polymer ?
#
loop_
_entity_poly.entity_id
_entity_poly.type
_entity_poly.pdbx_seq_one_letter_code
_entity_poly.pdbx_strand_id
1 'polypeptide(L)'
;LRQALRQYTSNWRYLYGCREGAVRVDLQGNPAGVLDAEHVAHAAQQLAEAKARFAEKRKAEAAAKKAQQKKHLRKPANKNLKKESKLSLSAVDFSQISVGSVVKVKAGDNAKKAIVVEVLKDSARVELENGLIMNVAADRLFA
;
A
#
# COMPACT_ATOMS: atom_id res chain seq x y z
N LEU A 1 -5.98 14.16 -22.47
CA LEU A 1 -7.44 13.90 -22.52
C LEU A 1 -7.81 12.51 -23.06
N ARG A 2 -7.51 12.19 -24.34
CA ARG A 2 -7.88 10.89 -24.94
C ARG A 2 -7.41 9.65 -24.16
N GLN A 3 -6.17 9.66 -23.67
CA GLN A 3 -5.66 8.55 -22.85
C GLN A 3 -6.45 8.33 -21.56
N ALA A 4 -6.78 9.42 -20.85
CA ALA A 4 -7.57 9.34 -19.61
C ALA A 4 -8.97 8.80 -19.87
N LEU A 5 -9.63 9.26 -20.94
CA LEU A 5 -10.94 8.74 -21.36
C LEU A 5 -10.87 7.24 -21.67
N ARG A 6 -9.83 6.80 -22.40
CA ARG A 6 -9.64 5.38 -22.70
C ARG A 6 -9.47 4.53 -21.43
N GLN A 7 -8.72 5.02 -20.45
CA GLN A 7 -8.57 4.32 -19.16
C GLN A 7 -9.90 4.21 -18.42
N TYR A 8 -10.70 5.27 -18.44
CA TYR A 8 -12.01 5.28 -17.79
C TYR A 8 -13.01 4.32 -18.45
N THR A 9 -13.12 4.36 -19.78
CA THR A 9 -14.10 3.54 -20.51
C THR A 9 -13.72 2.06 -20.62
N SER A 10 -12.44 1.73 -20.47
CA SER A 10 -11.97 0.33 -20.41
C SER A 10 -12.02 -0.27 -18.99
N ASN A 11 -12.40 0.53 -17.98
CA ASN A 11 -12.55 0.04 -16.61
C ASN A 11 -13.78 -0.88 -16.50
N TRP A 12 -13.67 -1.95 -15.72
CA TRP A 12 -14.75 -2.92 -15.50
C TRP A 12 -16.03 -2.25 -14.99
N ARG A 13 -15.91 -1.25 -14.11
CA ARG A 13 -17.08 -0.54 -13.57
C ARG A 13 -17.87 0.20 -14.66
N TYR A 14 -17.18 0.75 -15.65
CA TYR A 14 -17.83 1.41 -16.77
C TYR A 14 -18.53 0.40 -17.68
N LEU A 15 -17.83 -0.68 -18.05
CA LEU A 15 -18.38 -1.75 -18.89
C LEU A 15 -19.62 -2.43 -18.25
N TYR A 16 -19.65 -2.57 -16.93
CA TYR A 16 -20.82 -3.07 -16.19
C TYR A 16 -22.02 -2.12 -16.22
N GLY A 17 -21.78 -0.82 -16.40
CA GLY A 17 -22.82 0.21 -16.48
C GLY A 17 -23.49 0.30 -17.85
N CYS A 18 -22.89 -0.28 -18.90
CA CYS A 18 -23.47 -0.34 -20.24
C CYS A 18 -24.64 -1.33 -20.27
N ARG A 19 -25.86 -0.80 -20.21
CA ARG A 19 -27.11 -1.57 -20.26
C ARG A 19 -27.97 -1.09 -21.44
N GLU A 20 -28.73 -2.01 -22.00
CA GLU A 20 -29.68 -1.70 -23.06
C GLU A 20 -30.75 -0.74 -22.54
N GLY A 21 -31.12 0.24 -23.36
CA GLY A 21 -32.13 1.23 -22.97
C GLY A 21 -31.63 2.34 -22.04
N ALA A 22 -30.35 2.33 -21.65
CA ALA A 22 -29.78 3.40 -20.83
C ALA A 22 -29.62 4.70 -21.66
N VAL A 23 -30.15 5.81 -21.15
CA VAL A 23 -30.00 7.13 -21.76
C VAL A 23 -28.64 7.70 -21.43
N ARG A 24 -27.87 8.07 -22.45
CA ARG A 24 -26.60 8.78 -22.29
C ARG A 24 -26.88 10.24 -22.03
N VAL A 25 -25.97 10.91 -21.31
CA VAL A 25 -26.11 12.35 -20.99
C VAL A 25 -24.92 13.09 -21.59
N ASP A 26 -25.17 14.24 -22.21
CA ASP A 26 -24.13 15.13 -22.75
C ASP A 26 -23.44 15.95 -21.63
N LEU A 27 -22.58 16.90 -22.02
CA LEU A 27 -21.86 17.74 -21.07
C LEU A 27 -22.77 18.80 -20.40
N GLN A 28 -23.91 19.10 -21.02
CA GLN A 28 -24.89 20.08 -20.58
C GLN A 28 -26.00 19.45 -19.74
N GLY A 29 -26.03 18.12 -19.61
CA GLY A 29 -27.04 17.39 -18.85
C GLY A 29 -28.25 16.92 -19.68
N ASN A 30 -28.24 17.11 -21.00
CA ASN A 30 -29.33 16.70 -21.88
C ASN A 30 -29.19 15.24 -22.31
N PRO A 31 -30.31 14.55 -22.64
CA PRO A 31 -30.26 13.20 -23.18
C PRO A 31 -29.55 13.16 -24.53
N ALA A 32 -28.51 12.34 -24.62
CA ALA A 32 -27.60 12.18 -25.75
C ALA A 32 -27.75 10.82 -26.46
N GLY A 33 -28.99 10.36 -26.59
CA GLY A 33 -29.33 9.09 -27.22
C GLY A 33 -29.31 7.87 -26.27
N VAL A 34 -29.91 6.78 -26.73
CA VAL A 34 -30.04 5.52 -25.98
C VAL A 34 -28.90 4.59 -26.37
N LEU A 35 -28.45 3.76 -25.43
CA LEU A 35 -27.45 2.74 -25.68
C LEU A 35 -28.07 1.55 -26.46
N ASP A 36 -27.68 1.39 -27.72
CA ASP A 36 -28.12 0.27 -28.56
C ASP A 36 -27.58 -1.09 -28.08
N ALA A 37 -28.28 -2.17 -28.45
CA ALA A 37 -27.91 -3.54 -28.10
C ALA A 37 -26.49 -3.92 -28.55
N GLU A 38 -26.04 -3.42 -29.70
CA GLU A 38 -24.68 -3.67 -30.22
C GLU A 38 -23.59 -3.13 -29.28
N HIS A 39 -23.81 -1.93 -28.73
CA HIS A 39 -22.87 -1.30 -27.80
C HIS A 39 -22.77 -2.08 -26.49
N VAL A 40 -23.90 -2.63 -26.02
CA VAL A 40 -23.97 -3.47 -24.82
C VAL A 40 -23.24 -4.79 -25.05
N ALA A 41 -23.48 -5.44 -26.20
CA ALA A 41 -22.82 -6.68 -26.57
C ALA A 41 -21.29 -6.51 -26.63
N HIS A 42 -20.83 -5.43 -27.24
CA HIS A 42 -19.41 -5.11 -27.30
C HIS A 42 -18.82 -4.83 -25.91
N ALA A 43 -19.52 -4.11 -25.03
CA ALA A 43 -19.08 -3.88 -23.66
C ALA A 43 -18.97 -5.19 -22.86
N ALA A 44 -19.92 -6.11 -23.02
CA ALA A 44 -19.89 -7.42 -22.39
C ALA A 44 -18.71 -8.28 -22.88
N GLN A 45 -18.43 -8.26 -24.19
CA GLN A 45 -17.27 -8.93 -24.78
C GLN A 45 -15.95 -8.37 -24.22
N GLN A 46 -15.80 -7.05 -24.18
CA GLN A 46 -14.60 -6.42 -23.61
C GLN A 46 -14.40 -6.76 -22.13
N LEU A 47 -15.49 -6.86 -21.37
CA LEU A 47 -15.44 -7.21 -19.95
C LEU A 47 -14.95 -8.66 -19.77
N ALA A 48 -15.47 -9.59 -20.58
CA ALA A 48 -15.03 -10.98 -20.58
C ALA A 48 -13.54 -11.11 -20.95
N GLU A 49 -13.11 -10.43 -22.01
CA GLU A 49 -11.71 -10.42 -22.44
C GLU A 49 -10.78 -9.81 -21.39
N ALA A 50 -11.17 -8.68 -20.80
CA ALA A 50 -10.38 -8.01 -19.77
C ALA A 50 -10.25 -8.87 -18.50
N LYS A 51 -11.30 -9.59 -18.10
CA LYS A 51 -11.25 -10.54 -16.98
C LYS A 51 -10.34 -11.73 -17.29
N ALA A 52 -10.42 -12.29 -18.51
CA ALA A 52 -9.56 -13.38 -18.94
C ALA A 52 -8.07 -12.98 -18.92
N ARG A 53 -7.73 -11.86 -19.57
CA ARG A 53 -6.37 -11.31 -19.58
C ARG A 53 -5.85 -11.00 -18.17
N PHE A 54 -6.70 -10.49 -17.28
CA PHE A 54 -6.32 -10.22 -15.89
C PHE A 54 -6.08 -11.53 -15.10
N ALA A 55 -6.91 -12.55 -15.29
CA ALA A 55 -6.75 -13.85 -14.66
C ALA A 55 -5.43 -14.53 -15.09
N GLU A 56 -5.06 -14.44 -16.36
CA GLU A 56 -3.78 -14.94 -16.87
C GLU A 56 -2.59 -14.21 -16.25
N LYS A 57 -2.62 -12.87 -16.23
CA LYS A 57 -1.58 -12.06 -15.58
C LYS A 57 -1.45 -12.39 -14.09
N ARG A 58 -2.57 -12.52 -13.38
CA ARG A 58 -2.58 -12.91 -11.96
C ARG A 58 -1.99 -14.30 -11.73
N LYS A 59 -2.28 -15.27 -12.59
CA LYS A 59 -1.69 -16.62 -12.52
C LYS A 59 -0.17 -16.57 -12.71
N ALA A 60 0.31 -15.80 -13.68
CA ALA A 60 1.74 -15.60 -13.93
C ALA A 60 2.46 -14.93 -12.75
N GLU A 61 1.88 -13.85 -12.20
CA GLU A 61 2.40 -13.17 -11.01
C GLU A 61 2.42 -14.07 -9.77
N ALA A 62 1.38 -14.89 -9.58
CA ALA A 62 1.31 -15.83 -8.47
C ALA A 62 2.39 -16.92 -8.57
N ALA A 63 2.68 -17.41 -9.79
CA ALA A 63 3.77 -18.36 -10.02
C ALA A 63 5.14 -17.73 -9.74
N ALA A 64 5.37 -16.49 -10.18
CA ALA A 64 6.60 -15.74 -9.92
C ALA A 64 6.81 -15.50 -8.42
N LYS A 65 5.77 -15.07 -7.69
CA LYS A 65 5.83 -14.87 -6.23
C LYS A 65 6.11 -16.17 -5.47
N LYS A 66 5.49 -17.29 -5.88
CA LYS A 66 5.77 -18.61 -5.29
C LYS A 66 7.20 -19.07 -5.53
N ALA A 67 7.78 -18.78 -6.70
CA ALA A 67 9.18 -19.09 -6.99
C ALA A 67 10.15 -18.23 -6.17
N GLN A 68 9.83 -16.95 -5.96
CA GLN A 68 10.62 -16.04 -5.12
C GLN A 68 10.58 -16.47 -3.64
N GLN A 69 9.41 -16.79 -3.08
CA GLN A 69 9.30 -17.30 -1.71
C GLN A 69 10.07 -18.61 -1.49
N LYS A 70 10.07 -19.53 -2.46
CA LYS A 70 10.86 -20.78 -2.38
C LYS A 70 12.37 -20.54 -2.40
N LYS A 71 12.86 -19.47 -3.05
CA LYS A 71 14.28 -19.07 -3.01
C LYS A 71 14.67 -18.49 -1.65
N HIS A 72 13.75 -17.78 -0.97
CA HIS A 72 13.99 -17.31 0.39
C HIS A 72 13.99 -18.43 1.45
N LEU A 73 13.28 -19.55 1.20
CA LEU A 73 13.29 -20.73 2.08
C LEU A 73 14.47 -21.70 1.85
N ARG A 74 15.26 -21.53 0.79
CA ARG A 74 16.39 -22.41 0.43
C ARG A 74 17.76 -21.82 0.77
N LYS A 75 17.85 -21.03 1.84
CA LYS A 75 19.15 -20.81 2.48
C LYS A 75 19.40 -22.04 3.36
N PRO A 76 20.47 -22.82 3.14
CA PRO A 76 20.74 -23.98 3.98
C PRO A 76 20.83 -23.47 5.42
N ALA A 77 20.01 -24.05 6.28
CA ALA A 77 20.09 -23.86 7.72
C ALA A 77 21.45 -24.40 8.17
N ASN A 78 22.47 -23.53 8.13
CA ASN A 78 23.72 -23.79 8.80
C ASN A 78 23.36 -23.89 10.28
N LYS A 79 23.39 -25.11 10.81
CA LYS A 79 22.95 -25.51 12.15
C LYS A 79 23.98 -25.07 13.20
N ASN A 80 24.41 -23.81 13.09
CA ASN A 80 25.38 -23.15 13.96
C ASN A 80 25.24 -21.62 13.87
N LEU A 81 24.01 -21.12 13.95
CA LEU A 81 23.77 -19.71 14.23
C LEU A 81 22.99 -19.63 15.53
N LYS A 82 23.72 -19.19 16.55
CA LYS A 82 23.26 -18.77 17.86
C LYS A 82 21.88 -18.12 17.73
N LYS A 83 20.95 -18.59 18.56
CA LYS A 83 19.73 -17.92 18.99
C LYS A 83 19.95 -16.39 18.95
N GLU A 84 19.55 -15.74 17.86
CA GLU A 84 19.58 -14.29 17.79
C GLU A 84 18.58 -13.81 18.83
N SER A 85 19.18 -13.25 19.87
CA SER A 85 18.55 -12.59 20.99
C SER A 85 17.36 -11.79 20.49
N LYS A 86 16.20 -12.00 21.12
CA LYS A 86 15.17 -10.97 21.22
C LYS A 86 15.90 -9.64 21.33
N LEU A 87 15.76 -8.75 20.35
CA LEU A 87 16.30 -7.40 20.42
C LEU A 87 15.85 -6.83 21.77
N SER A 88 16.76 -6.80 22.73
CA SER A 88 16.55 -6.18 24.03
C SER A 88 16.63 -4.69 23.77
N LEU A 89 15.59 -4.16 23.16
CA LEU A 89 15.37 -2.73 23.13
C LEU A 89 15.07 -2.36 24.58
N SER A 90 16.07 -1.84 25.29
CA SER A 90 15.85 -1.22 26.60
C SER A 90 14.97 0.00 26.34
N ALA A 91 13.74 -0.04 26.84
CA ALA A 91 12.89 1.15 26.88
C ALA A 91 13.68 2.26 27.55
N VAL A 92 13.74 3.43 26.93
CA VAL A 92 14.49 4.55 27.48
C VAL A 92 13.57 5.30 28.43
N ASP A 93 14.01 5.42 29.68
CA ASP A 93 13.32 6.27 30.65
C ASP A 93 13.51 7.74 30.30
N PHE A 94 12.41 8.48 30.23
CA PHE A 94 12.38 9.89 29.84
C PHE A 94 13.23 10.81 30.73
N SER A 95 13.60 10.37 31.95
CA SER A 95 14.47 11.13 32.85
C SER A 95 15.92 11.24 32.38
N GLN A 96 16.35 10.40 31.44
CA GLN A 96 17.72 10.39 30.91
C GLN A 96 17.85 11.05 29.54
N ILE A 97 16.73 11.42 28.91
CA ILE A 97 16.70 11.93 27.55
C ILE A 97 16.65 13.46 27.58
N SER A 98 17.63 14.11 26.92
CA SER A 98 17.62 15.54 26.67
C SER A 98 17.21 15.86 25.24
N VAL A 99 16.72 17.09 25.03
CA VAL A 99 16.42 17.64 23.70
C VAL A 99 17.69 17.58 22.84
N GLY A 100 17.58 17.04 21.62
CA GLY A 100 18.69 16.81 20.69
C GLY A 100 19.30 15.41 20.75
N SER A 101 18.87 14.54 21.67
CA SER A 101 19.34 13.16 21.74
C SER A 101 18.87 12.34 20.53
N VAL A 102 19.76 11.50 19.99
CA VAL A 102 19.44 10.55 18.92
C VAL A 102 18.83 9.30 19.54
N VAL A 103 17.56 9.05 19.25
CA VAL A 103 16.78 7.90 19.75
C VAL A 103 16.26 7.07 18.59
N LYS A 104 15.92 5.81 18.85
CA LYS A 104 15.25 4.92 17.90
C LYS A 104 13.76 4.87 18.21
N VAL A 105 12.93 5.21 17.23
CA VAL A 105 11.46 5.15 17.30
C VAL A 105 10.97 3.91 16.58
N LYS A 106 10.13 3.09 17.22
CA LYS A 106 9.46 1.98 16.55
C LYS A 106 8.27 2.49 15.74
N ALA A 107 8.40 2.46 14.42
CA ALA A 107 7.37 2.82 13.45
C ALA A 107 6.97 1.57 12.65
N GLY A 108 5.86 0.95 13.05
CA GLY A 108 5.44 -0.37 12.54
C GLY A 108 6.36 -1.48 13.04
N ASP A 109 6.82 -2.33 12.12
CA ASP A 109 7.75 -3.43 12.43
C ASP A 109 9.23 -3.01 12.43
N ASN A 110 9.53 -1.75 12.10
CA ASN A 110 10.90 -1.25 11.96
C ASN A 110 11.20 -0.16 12.99
N ALA A 111 12.42 -0.18 13.55
CA ALA A 111 12.95 0.91 14.35
C ALA A 111 13.69 1.90 13.44
N LYS A 112 13.34 3.18 13.51
CA LYS A 112 13.96 4.27 12.75
C LYS A 112 14.67 5.24 13.67
N LYS A 113 15.78 5.80 13.23
CA LYS A 113 16.52 6.84 13.96
C LYS A 113 15.78 8.16 13.90
N ALA A 114 15.86 8.90 15.01
CA ALA A 114 15.09 10.10 15.24
C ALA A 114 15.81 11.01 16.25
N ILE A 115 15.54 12.31 16.22
CA ILE A 115 16.08 13.31 17.13
C ILE A 115 14.94 13.84 18.00
N VAL A 116 15.16 13.89 19.31
CA VAL A 116 14.16 14.41 20.25
C VAL A 116 14.09 15.92 20.16
N VAL A 117 12.95 16.44 19.75
CA VAL A 117 12.69 17.89 19.64
C VAL A 117 12.19 18.45 20.97
N GLU A 118 11.36 17.69 21.67
CA GLU A 118 10.76 18.11 22.94
C GLU A 118 10.42 16.88 23.79
N VAL A 119 10.64 16.97 25.10
CA VAL A 119 10.30 15.91 26.06
C VAL A 119 9.13 16.39 26.90
N LEU A 120 8.00 15.66 26.85
CA LEU A 120 6.86 15.85 27.75
C LEU A 120 6.86 14.75 28.81
N LYS A 121 5.96 14.87 29.80
CA LYS A 121 5.92 13.98 30.97
C LYS A 121 5.73 12.50 30.61
N ASP A 122 4.83 12.22 29.65
CA ASP A 122 4.45 10.85 29.27
C ASP A 122 4.72 10.54 27.77
N SER A 123 5.21 11.52 27.01
CA SER A 123 5.49 11.38 25.58
C SER A 123 6.63 12.30 25.14
N ALA A 124 7.32 11.96 24.05
CA ALA A 124 8.30 12.86 23.42
C ALA A 124 7.90 13.18 21.99
N ARG A 125 8.14 14.44 21.61
CA ARG A 125 8.04 14.89 20.23
C ARG A 125 9.38 14.66 19.55
N VAL A 126 9.37 13.81 18.53
CA VAL A 126 10.59 13.33 17.89
C VAL A 126 10.51 13.55 16.39
N GLU A 127 11.61 14.03 15.80
CA GLU A 127 11.79 14.21 14.37
C GLU A 127 12.58 13.04 13.80
N LEU A 128 11.99 12.32 12.86
CA LEU A 128 12.65 11.22 12.15
C LEU A 128 13.63 11.77 11.11
N GLU A 129 14.62 10.96 10.68
CA GLU A 129 15.59 11.35 9.63
C GLU A 129 14.95 11.79 8.30
N ASN A 130 13.68 11.42 8.05
CA ASN A 130 12.92 11.84 6.88
C ASN A 130 12.16 13.17 7.06
N GLY A 131 12.41 13.91 8.16
CA GLY A 131 11.77 15.18 8.49
C GLY A 131 10.33 15.04 9.03
N LEU A 132 9.86 13.81 9.32
CA LEU A 132 8.54 13.60 9.91
C LEU A 132 8.62 13.80 11.43
N ILE A 133 7.81 14.72 11.96
CA ILE A 133 7.69 14.97 13.40
C ILE A 133 6.47 14.22 13.94
N MET A 134 6.65 13.42 14.99
CA MET A 134 5.57 12.65 15.62
C MET A 134 5.67 12.67 17.16
N ASN A 135 4.53 12.58 17.82
CA ASN A 135 4.47 12.34 19.26
C ASN A 135 4.55 10.84 19.56
N VAL A 136 5.48 10.43 20.42
CA VAL A 136 5.79 9.03 20.70
C VAL A 136 5.78 8.79 22.21
N ALA A 137 5.03 7.78 22.65
CA ALA A 137 5.03 7.33 24.04
C ALA A 137 6.30 6.52 24.38
N ALA A 138 6.63 6.40 25.68
CA ALA A 138 7.82 5.70 26.17
C ALA A 138 7.99 4.30 25.56
N ASP A 139 6.90 3.55 25.46
CA ASP A 139 6.87 2.16 25.00
C ASP A 139 7.39 1.97 23.56
N ARG A 140 7.53 3.05 22.80
CA ARG A 140 7.96 3.04 21.40
C ARG A 140 9.27 3.79 21.17
N LEU A 141 9.92 4.24 22.25
CA LEU A 141 11.22 4.91 22.24
C LEU A 141 12.29 4.00 22.82
N PHE A 142 13.37 3.85 22.06
CA PHE A 142 14.45 2.92 22.34
C PHE A 142 15.80 3.60 22.12
N ALA A 143 16.82 3.22 22.91
CA ALA A 143 18.20 3.66 22.72
C ALA A 143 18.92 2.79 21.67
#